data_AF-A0A5K1CAK7-F1
#
_entry.id   AF-A0A5K1CAK7-F1
#
_cell.length_a   1.000
_cell.length_b   1.000
_cell.length_c   1.000
_cell.angle_alpha   90.00
_cell.angle_beta   90.00
_cell.angle_gamma   90.00
#
_symmetry.space_group_name_H-M   'P 1'
#
loop_
_entity.id
_entity.type
_entity.pdbx_description
1 polymer ?
#
loop_
_entity_poly.entity_id
_entity_poly.type
_entity_poly.pdbx_seq_one_letter_code
_entity_poly.pdbx_strand_id
1 'polypeptide(L)' 'MAKELLLLLIFLVLTLGLPSPGAAQLRYNYYASTCPNVENIVRNAVAAKFRQTFVTVPATVRLFFHDCFVQ' A
#
# COMPACT_ATOMS: atom_id res chain seq x y z
N MET A 1 40.34 -0.47 -18.20
CA MET A 1 40.00 -1.73 -17.50
C MET A 1 39.58 -1.48 -16.06
N ALA A 2 40.49 -1.13 -15.14
CA ALA A 2 40.14 -0.95 -13.72
C ALA A 2 39.20 0.23 -13.43
N LYS A 3 39.35 1.35 -14.14
CA LYS A 3 38.47 2.54 -13.99
C LYS A 3 37.04 2.26 -14.45
N GLU A 4 36.88 1.58 -15.59
CA GLU A 4 35.58 1.16 -16.10
C GLU A 4 34.90 0.17 -15.14
N LEU A 5 35.67 -0.78 -14.59
CA LEU A 5 35.16 -1.71 -13.59
C LEU A 5 34.72 -1.00 -12.30
N LEU A 6 35.47 0.02 -11.85
CA LEU A 6 35.12 0.83 -10.69
C LEU A 6 33.83 1.62 -10.93
N LEU A 7 33.66 2.21 -12.11
CA LEU A 7 32.44 2.93 -12.48
C LEU A 7 31.22 2.00 -12.55
N LEU A 8 31.39 0.78 -13.09
CA LEU A 8 30.33 -0.24 -13.12
C LEU A 8 29.94 -0.70 -11.70
N LEU A 9 30.91 -0.88 -10.80
CA LEU A 9 30.63 -1.24 -9.41
C LEU A 9 29.88 -0.13 -8.67
N ILE A 10 30.26 1.14 -8.88
CA ILE A 10 29.56 2.29 -8.29
C ILE A 10 28.11 2.35 -8.81
N PHE A 11 27.89 2.16 -10.12
CA PHE A 11 26.56 2.15 -10.71
C PHE A 11 25.69 0.99 -10.20
N LEU A 12 26.28 -0.20 -10.02
CA LEU A 12 25.59 -1.36 -9.47
C LEU A 12 25.16 -1.14 -8.01
N VAL A 13 26.03 -0.57 -7.17
CA VAL A 13 25.70 -0.23 -5.78
C VAL A 13 24.61 0.84 -5.71
N LEU A 14 24.65 1.83 -6.61
CA LEU A 14 23.67 2.92 -6.64
C LEU A 14 22.26 2.43 -7.00
N THR A 15 22.16 1.42 -7.87
CA THR A 15 20.86 0.86 -8.31
C THR A 15 20.27 -0.13 -7.31
N LEU A 16 21.09 -0.85 -6.55
CA LEU A 16 20.65 -1.77 -5.48
C LEU A 16 20.02 -1.07 -4.27
N GLY A 17 20.30 0.21 -4.05
CA GLY A 17 19.76 1.00 -2.93
C GLY A 17 18.46 1.74 -3.24
N LEU A 18 17.97 1.70 -4.48
CA LEU A 18 16.72 2.37 -4.84
C LEU A 18 15.54 1.56 -4.30
N PRO A 19 14.62 2.16 -3.52
CA PRO A 19 13.41 1.48 -3.10
C PRO A 19 12.62 1.06 -4.34
N SER A 20 12.10 -0.17 -4.35
CA SER A 20 11.31 -0.62 -5.48
C SER A 20 10.09 0.30 -5.64
N PRO A 21 9.81 0.81 -6.85
CA PRO A 21 8.60 1.55 -7.10
C PRO A 21 7.43 0.57 -6.94
N GLY A 22 6.76 0.61 -5.78
CA GLY A 22 5.64 -0.27 -5.45
C GLY A 22 5.71 -0.92 -4.06
N ALA A 23 6.88 -0.98 -3.41
CA ALA A 23 6.94 -1.33 -1.99
C ALA A 23 6.63 -0.08 -1.15
N ALA A 24 5.35 0.29 -1.11
CA ALA A 24 4.87 1.28 -0.15
C ALA A 24 5.31 0.87 1.26
N GLN A 25 5.59 1.85 2.14
CA GLN A 25 5.95 1.68 3.56
C GLN A 25 4.79 1.11 4.40
N LEU A 26 4.09 0.12 3.87
CA LEU A 26 2.98 -0.55 4.49
C LEU A 26 3.52 -1.45 5.60
N ARG A 27 2.86 -1.38 6.74
CA ARG A 27 3.12 -2.23 7.89
C ARG A 27 1.79 -2.52 8.55
N TYR A 28 1.67 -3.71 9.13
CA TYR A 28 0.57 -4.00 10.03
C TYR A 28 0.54 -2.98 11.18
N ASN A 29 -0.66 -2.66 11.65
CA ASN A 29 -0.87 -1.73 12.75
C ASN A 29 -0.25 -0.33 12.51
N TYR A 30 -0.25 0.15 11.25
CA TYR A 30 0.34 1.45 10.90
C TYR A 30 -0.15 2.60 11.78
N TYR A 31 -1.44 2.59 12.14
CA TYR A 31 -2.11 3.60 12.95
C TYR A 31 -2.11 3.32 14.46
N ALA A 32 -1.39 2.32 14.97
CA ALA A 32 -1.47 1.94 16.39
C ALA A 32 -1.18 3.09 17.37
N SER A 33 -0.28 4.02 17.02
CA SER A 33 0.09 5.15 17.88
C SER A 33 -0.80 6.39 17.72
N THR A 34 -1.54 6.50 16.61
CA THR A 34 -2.32 7.70 16.27
C THR A 34 -3.81 7.47 16.33
N CYS A 35 -4.28 6.31 15.86
CA CYS A 35 -5.67 5.88 15.90
C CYS A 35 -5.73 4.36 16.11
N PRO A 36 -5.52 3.87 17.34
CA PRO A 36 -5.43 2.43 17.63
C PRO A 36 -6.71 1.65 17.30
N ASN A 37 -7.86 2.32 17.25
CA ASN A 37 -9.15 1.70 16.97
C ASN A 37 -9.60 1.80 15.51
N VAL A 38 -8.75 2.30 14.59
CA VAL A 38 -9.17 2.58 13.20
C VAL A 38 -9.77 1.35 12.50
N GLU A 39 -9.17 0.17 12.67
CA GLU A 39 -9.64 -1.05 12.02
C GLU A 39 -11.03 -1.46 12.53
N ASN A 40 -11.29 -1.30 13.83
CA ASN A 40 -12.59 -1.56 14.42
C ASN A 40 -13.65 -0.54 13.98
N ILE A 41 -13.28 0.74 13.88
CA ILE A 41 -14.18 1.80 13.40
C ILE A 41 -14.62 1.50 11.97
N VAL A 42 -13.67 1.20 11.08
CA VAL A 42 -13.96 0.86 9.67
C VAL A 42 -14.83 -0.39 9.59
N ARG A 43 -14.49 -1.45 10.35
CA ARG A 43 -15.30 -2.69 10.39
C ARG A 43 -16.74 -2.43 10.81
N ASN A 44 -16.95 -1.64 11.85
CA ASN A 44 -18.29 -1.31 12.35
C ASN A 44 -19.08 -0.47 11.34
N ALA A 45 -18.45 0.50 10.69
CA ALA A 45 -19.09 1.32 9.65
C ALA A 45 -19.52 0.46 8.44
N VAL A 46 -18.63 -0.43 7.97
CA VAL A 46 -18.95 -1.35 6.86
C VAL A 46 -20.08 -2.30 7.26
N ALA A 47 -20.04 -2.87 8.46
CA ALA A 47 -21.09 -3.78 8.94
C ALA A 47 -22.45 -3.05 9.09
N ALA A 48 -22.46 -1.83 9.61
CA ALA A 48 -23.67 -1.03 9.72
C ALA A 48 -24.27 -0.73 8.34
N LYS A 49 -23.43 -0.36 7.36
CA LYS A 49 -23.90 -0.08 5.99
C LYS A 49 -24.37 -1.33 5.26
N PHE A 50 -23.70 -2.47 5.47
CA PHE A 50 -24.11 -3.75 4.93
C PHE A 50 -25.51 -4.17 5.42
N ARG A 51 -25.82 -3.94 6.71
CA ARG A 51 -27.17 -4.16 7.26
C ARG A 51 -28.24 -3.29 6.60
N GLN A 52 -27.88 -2.10 6.10
CA GLN A 52 -28.79 -1.24 5.34
C GLN A 52 -28.94 -1.70 3.90
N THR A 53 -27.86 -2.14 3.26
CA THR A 53 -27.87 -2.66 1.89
C THR A 53 -26.72 -3.61 1.61
N PHE A 54 -27.07 -4.78 1.07
CA PHE A 54 -26.11 -5.82 0.67
C PHE A 54 -25.11 -5.32 -0.39
N VAL A 55 -25.53 -4.38 -1.24
CA VAL A 55 -24.72 -3.81 -2.34
C VAL A 55 -23.42 -3.15 -1.84
N THR A 56 -23.36 -2.79 -0.55
CA THR A 56 -22.18 -2.19 0.09
C THR A 56 -20.90 -2.98 -0.19
N VAL A 57 -20.89 -4.29 0.05
CA VAL A 57 -19.67 -5.11 -0.07
C VAL A 57 -19.12 -5.14 -1.51
N PRO A 58 -19.90 -5.56 -2.53
CA PRO A 58 -19.38 -5.59 -3.90
C PRO A 58 -19.05 -4.19 -4.44
N ALA A 59 -19.79 -3.16 -4.06
CA ALA A 59 -19.52 -1.79 -4.50
C ALA A 59 -18.20 -1.25 -3.92
N THR A 60 -17.92 -1.48 -2.63
CA THR A 60 -16.66 -1.04 -2.00
C THR A 60 -15.45 -1.72 -2.61
N VAL A 61 -15.52 -3.04 -2.89
CA VAL A 61 -14.41 -3.76 -3.55
C VAL A 61 -14.19 -3.23 -4.97
N ARG A 62 -15.27 -3.00 -5.72
CA ARG A 62 -15.18 -2.41 -7.07
C ARG A 62 -14.54 -1.01 -7.04
N LEU A 63 -14.92 -0.17 -6.07
CA LEU A 63 -14.35 1.16 -5.91
C LEU A 63 -12.85 1.08 -5.62
N PHE A 64 -12.43 0.23 -4.68
CA PHE A 64 -11.02 0.03 -4.36
C PHE A 64 -10.20 -0.41 -5.59
N PHE A 65 -10.73 -1.36 -6.37
CA PHE A 65 -10.08 -1.78 -7.61
C PHE A 65 -9.97 -0.62 -8.62
N HIS A 66 -11.05 0.16 -8.79
CA HIS A 66 -11.08 1.28 -9.71
C HIS A 66 -10.07 2.37 -9.33
N ASP A 67 -9.90 2.67 -8.04
CA ASP A 67 -8.93 3.65 -7.54
C ASP A 67 -7.48 3.17 -7.70
N CYS A 68 -7.22 1.87 -7.60
CA CYS A 68 -5.86 1.32 -7.69
C CYS A 68 -5.40 1.01 -9.12
N PHE A 69 -6.31 0.67 -10.04
CA PHE A 69 -5.94 0.19 -11.38
C PHE A 69 -6.12 1.23 -12.49
N VAL A 70 -6.91 2.29 -12.28
CA VAL A 70 -7.07 3.38 -13.26
C VAL A 70 -6.12 4.51 -12.90
N GLN A 71 -4.87 4.43 -13.38
CA GLN A 71 -3.83 5.45 -13.19
C GLN A 71 -3.30 5.99 -14.52
#